data_AF-A0A0X3ARZ6-F1
#
_entry.id   AF-A0A0X3ARZ6-F1
#
_cell.length_a   1.000
_cell.length_b   1.000
_cell.length_c   1.000
_cell.angle_alpha   90.00
_cell.angle_beta   90.00
_cell.angle_gamma   90.00
#
_symmetry.space_group_name_H-M   'P 1'
#
loop_
_entity.id
_entity.type
_entity.pdbx_description
1 polymer ?
#
loop_
_entity_poly.entity_id
_entity_poly.type
_entity_poly.pdbx_seq_one_letter_code
_entity_poly.pdbx_strand_id
1 'polypeptide(L)'
;EWTGVEKNSNGTYTVVAGKADNDKKIYVMKDGERTSEVIGESLTEYSFHGEDGQAILGAVINPNDTSGIDFLNNEIIDIPYLNLAYYMKNATGGGKYDFKTRGIDEDLSEEKKNQYKYRGVLFQGVRGFSQGSAGGTTTFASARDIGNLGAGYVAGSNGMPWDVARLGFDGLETKQKYNSFNPIKWRSWEVEGQPTYRAERVGHNAGMRIFKQKLLLSAFRSFPNFIY
;
A
#
# COMPACT_ATOMS: atom_id res chain seq x y z
N GLU A 1 -16.83 -5.99 1.24
CA GLU A 1 -16.22 -4.68 1.34
C GLU A 1 -16.71 -4.07 0.06
N TRP A 2 -17.13 -2.83 0.02
CA TRP A 2 -17.35 -2.26 -1.30
C TRP A 2 -17.09 -0.79 -1.24
N THR A 3 -16.52 -0.29 -2.32
CA THR A 3 -16.30 1.14 -2.49
C THR A 3 -17.28 1.61 -3.56
N GLY A 4 -18.07 2.62 -3.24
CA GLY A 4 -18.98 3.29 -4.16
C GLY A 4 -18.36 4.57 -4.66
N VAL A 5 -18.37 4.77 -5.97
CA VAL A 5 -17.79 5.94 -6.61
C VAL A 5 -18.73 6.61 -7.61
N GLU A 6 -18.61 7.93 -7.73
CA GLU A 6 -19.24 8.68 -8.82
C GLU A 6 -18.20 9.08 -9.86
N LYS A 7 -18.58 9.02 -11.13
CA LYS A 7 -17.70 9.36 -12.25
C LYS A 7 -17.64 10.87 -12.45
N ASN A 8 -16.42 11.41 -12.52
CA ASN A 8 -16.16 12.81 -12.82
C ASN A 8 -16.04 13.04 -14.34
N SER A 9 -16.24 14.29 -14.78
CA SER A 9 -16.16 14.67 -16.21
C SER A 9 -14.78 14.47 -16.85
N ASN A 10 -13.72 14.48 -16.04
CA ASN A 10 -12.34 14.28 -16.46
C ASN A 10 -11.89 12.80 -16.48
N GLY A 11 -12.82 11.86 -16.26
CA GLY A 11 -12.53 10.42 -16.27
C GLY A 11 -11.97 9.86 -14.97
N THR A 12 -11.85 10.65 -13.91
CA THR A 12 -11.59 10.14 -12.55
C THR A 12 -12.88 9.77 -11.84
N TYR A 13 -12.77 9.17 -10.66
CA TYR A 13 -13.89 8.75 -9.84
C TYR A 13 -13.74 9.27 -8.41
N THR A 14 -14.82 9.71 -7.79
CA THR A 14 -14.84 10.20 -6.40
C THR A 14 -15.52 9.17 -5.50
N VAL A 15 -14.88 8.79 -4.39
CA VAL A 15 -15.48 7.90 -3.39
C VAL A 15 -16.62 8.62 -2.68
N VAL A 16 -17.83 8.04 -2.72
CA VAL A 16 -19.06 8.62 -2.13
C VAL A 16 -19.75 7.68 -1.14
N ALA A 17 -19.39 6.40 -1.13
CA ALA A 17 -19.93 5.42 -0.21
C ALA A 17 -18.95 4.25 -0.03
N GLY A 18 -19.16 3.45 1.01
CA GLY A 18 -18.49 2.17 1.15
C GLY A 18 -18.50 1.64 2.58
N LYS A 19 -18.21 0.35 2.72
CA LYS A 19 -18.08 -0.31 4.02
C LYS A 19 -17.10 -1.47 3.97
N ALA A 20 -16.52 -1.77 5.14
CA ALA A 20 -15.77 -2.97 5.48
C ALA A 20 -16.66 -4.27 5.42
N ASP A 21 -16.57 -5.19 4.41
CA ASP A 21 -17.27 -6.52 4.34
C ASP A 21 -16.67 -7.65 3.42
N ASN A 22 -15.36 -7.74 3.16
CA ASN A 22 -14.60 -8.71 2.28
C ASN A 22 -14.77 -8.78 0.73
N ASP A 23 -15.18 -7.71 0.06
CA ASP A 23 -15.38 -7.59 -1.40
C ASP A 23 -14.47 -6.42 -1.84
N LYS A 24 -13.69 -6.59 -2.89
CA LYS A 24 -12.71 -5.57 -3.29
C LYS A 24 -13.24 -4.68 -4.40
N LYS A 25 -14.44 -4.95 -4.90
CA LYS A 25 -14.96 -4.25 -6.07
C LYS A 25 -15.28 -2.80 -5.77
N ILE A 26 -15.03 -1.99 -6.78
CA ILE A 26 -15.33 -0.56 -6.80
C ILE A 26 -16.48 -0.35 -7.78
N TYR A 27 -17.65 -0.02 -7.23
CA TYR A 27 -18.91 0.08 -7.96
C TYR A 27 -19.22 1.53 -8.30
N VAL A 28 -19.76 1.75 -9.49
CA VAL A 28 -20.32 3.06 -9.85
C VAL A 28 -21.65 3.28 -9.12
N MET A 29 -21.80 4.46 -8.53
CA MET A 29 -23.02 4.95 -7.90
C MET A 29 -23.75 5.87 -8.87
N LYS A 30 -25.09 5.78 -8.88
CA LYS A 30 -25.95 6.67 -9.64
C LYS A 30 -27.15 7.04 -8.78
N ASP A 31 -27.42 8.33 -8.64
CA ASP A 31 -28.55 8.86 -7.86
C ASP A 31 -28.58 8.33 -6.41
N GLY A 32 -27.39 8.12 -5.81
CA GLY A 32 -27.23 7.58 -4.46
C GLY A 32 -27.31 6.05 -4.34
N GLU A 33 -27.60 5.33 -5.44
CA GLU A 33 -27.73 3.87 -5.46
C GLU A 33 -26.55 3.18 -6.15
N ARG A 34 -26.21 1.97 -5.68
CA ARG A 34 -25.14 1.15 -6.23
C ARG A 34 -25.60 0.45 -7.51
N THR A 35 -24.89 0.69 -8.61
CA THR A 35 -25.12 0.01 -9.88
C THR A 35 -24.39 -1.35 -9.96
N SER A 36 -24.62 -2.10 -11.04
CA SER A 36 -23.83 -3.31 -11.35
C SER A 36 -22.50 -3.02 -12.05
N GLU A 37 -22.24 -1.77 -12.43
CA GLU A 37 -20.99 -1.38 -13.09
C GLU A 37 -19.84 -1.36 -12.08
N VAL A 38 -18.76 -2.07 -12.41
CA VAL A 38 -17.54 -2.18 -11.60
C VAL A 38 -16.37 -1.61 -12.40
N ILE A 39 -15.66 -0.64 -11.83
CA ILE A 39 -14.51 -0.01 -12.50
C ILE A 39 -13.19 -0.78 -12.27
N GLY A 40 -13.18 -1.64 -11.25
CA GLY A 40 -12.02 -2.43 -10.85
C GLY A 40 -12.15 -2.96 -9.43
N GLU A 41 -11.03 -3.43 -8.90
CA GLU A 41 -10.90 -3.91 -7.52
C GLU A 41 -9.84 -3.11 -6.77
N SER A 42 -9.99 -2.98 -5.46
CA SER A 42 -8.97 -2.43 -4.58
C SER A 42 -7.90 -3.48 -4.25
N LEU A 43 -6.65 -3.03 -4.04
CA LEU A 43 -5.52 -3.89 -3.67
C LEU A 43 -5.82 -4.63 -2.36
N THR A 44 -6.22 -3.85 -1.36
CA THR A 44 -6.70 -4.34 -0.08
C THR A 44 -8.14 -3.90 0.10
N GLU A 45 -8.85 -4.58 0.97
CA GLU A 45 -10.22 -4.21 1.27
C GLU A 45 -10.37 -2.83 1.94
N TYR A 46 -9.28 -2.31 2.50
CA TYR A 46 -9.23 -1.00 3.12
C TYR A 46 -8.48 0.05 2.31
N SER A 47 -8.23 -0.18 1.01
CA SER A 47 -7.51 0.82 0.21
C SER A 47 -8.18 2.19 0.30
N PHE A 48 -9.52 2.23 0.30
CA PHE A 48 -10.32 3.47 0.36
C PHE A 48 -11.10 3.63 1.67
N HIS A 49 -10.70 2.94 2.73
CA HIS A 49 -11.35 2.98 4.04
C HIS A 49 -10.36 3.44 5.13
N GLY A 50 -10.86 4.21 6.08
CA GLY A 50 -10.12 4.61 7.27
C GLY A 50 -9.92 3.46 8.25
N GLU A 51 -9.22 3.75 9.35
CA GLU A 51 -8.96 2.78 10.44
C GLU A 51 -10.25 2.33 11.14
N ASP A 52 -11.31 3.13 11.07
CA ASP A 52 -12.67 2.83 11.55
C ASP A 52 -13.48 1.95 10.58
N GLY A 53 -12.90 1.57 9.44
CA GLY A 53 -13.57 0.81 8.38
C GLY A 53 -14.57 1.61 7.55
N GLN A 54 -14.70 2.92 7.77
CA GLN A 54 -15.56 3.81 6.99
C GLN A 54 -14.86 4.26 5.72
N ALA A 55 -15.62 4.45 4.64
CA ALA A 55 -15.06 4.94 3.39
C ALA A 55 -14.53 6.38 3.55
N ILE A 56 -13.38 6.67 2.94
CA ILE A 56 -12.83 8.02 2.90
C ILE A 56 -13.55 8.80 1.79
N LEU A 57 -14.69 9.38 2.15
CA LEU A 57 -15.52 10.17 1.25
C LEU A 57 -14.72 11.33 0.66
N GLY A 58 -14.84 11.54 -0.65
CA GLY A 58 -14.12 12.58 -1.38
C GLY A 58 -12.72 12.18 -1.87
N ALA A 59 -12.20 10.99 -1.52
CA ALA A 59 -10.98 10.48 -2.13
C ALA A 59 -11.18 10.28 -3.65
N VAL A 60 -10.20 10.69 -4.45
CA VAL A 60 -10.28 10.62 -5.91
C VAL A 60 -9.44 9.44 -6.42
N ILE A 61 -10.05 8.57 -7.22
CA ILE A 61 -9.39 7.49 -7.95
C ILE A 61 -9.14 7.94 -9.38
N ASN A 62 -7.87 7.96 -9.79
CA ASN A 62 -7.48 8.29 -11.14
C ASN A 62 -6.98 7.01 -11.86
N PRO A 63 -7.74 6.47 -12.82
CA PRO A 63 -7.33 5.25 -13.51
C PRO A 63 -6.06 5.37 -14.34
N ASN A 64 -5.66 6.61 -14.68
CA ASN A 64 -4.47 6.90 -15.47
C ASN A 64 -3.27 7.30 -14.61
N ASP A 65 -3.40 7.33 -13.27
CA ASP A 65 -2.29 7.65 -12.39
C ASP A 65 -1.39 6.42 -12.20
N THR A 66 -0.25 6.41 -12.89
CA THR A 66 0.77 5.36 -12.82
C THR A 66 1.84 5.63 -11.76
N SER A 67 1.74 6.72 -10.99
CA SER A 67 2.81 7.13 -10.07
C SER A 67 3.12 6.08 -9.00
N GLY A 68 2.12 5.30 -8.57
CA GLY A 68 2.33 4.19 -7.65
C GLY A 68 3.14 3.04 -8.27
N ILE A 69 2.93 2.76 -9.56
CA ILE A 69 3.70 1.77 -10.32
C ILE A 69 5.15 2.23 -10.43
N ASP A 70 5.37 3.48 -10.83
CA ASP A 70 6.71 4.04 -11.00
C ASP A 70 7.48 4.08 -9.68
N PHE A 71 6.83 4.49 -8.59
CA PHE A 71 7.41 4.47 -7.25
C PHE A 71 7.85 3.06 -6.86
N LEU A 72 6.95 2.08 -6.94
CA LEU A 72 7.26 0.72 -6.50
C LEU A 72 8.31 0.06 -7.41
N ASN A 73 8.16 0.15 -8.73
CA ASN A 73 9.09 -0.48 -9.65
C ASN A 73 10.47 0.18 -9.60
N ASN A 74 10.54 1.51 -9.71
CA ASN A 74 11.80 2.19 -10.00
C ASN A 74 12.52 2.64 -8.72
N GLU A 75 11.79 2.97 -7.66
CA GLU A 75 12.37 3.53 -6.44
C GLU A 75 12.46 2.53 -5.28
N ILE A 76 11.74 1.40 -5.37
CA ILE A 76 11.73 0.36 -4.34
C ILE A 76 12.32 -0.95 -4.87
N ILE A 77 11.73 -1.52 -5.92
CA ILE A 77 12.09 -2.85 -6.44
C ILE A 77 13.44 -2.83 -7.17
N ASP A 78 13.67 -1.83 -8.03
CA ASP A 78 14.91 -1.68 -8.81
C ASP A 78 16.11 -1.15 -8.01
N ILE A 79 15.95 -0.92 -6.72
CA ILE A 79 17.08 -0.59 -5.84
C ILE A 79 17.50 -1.86 -5.09
N PRO A 80 18.47 -2.64 -5.61
CA PRO A 80 18.99 -3.79 -4.91
C PRO A 80 19.46 -3.39 -3.51
N TYR A 81 18.97 -4.11 -2.50
CA TYR A 81 19.40 -3.90 -1.11
C TYR A 81 19.12 -2.49 -0.61
N LEU A 82 17.99 -1.88 -1.02
CA LEU A 82 17.52 -0.64 -0.40
C LEU A 82 17.56 -0.81 1.11
N ASN A 83 18.48 -0.07 1.74
CA ASN A 83 18.80 -0.25 3.14
C ASN A 83 17.58 0.11 3.98
N LEU A 84 17.16 -0.81 4.85
CA LEU A 84 15.96 -0.64 5.65
C LEU A 84 15.99 0.62 6.51
N ALA A 85 17.11 0.92 7.18
CA ALA A 85 17.24 2.12 8.01
C ALA A 85 17.16 3.41 7.19
N TYR A 86 17.78 3.41 6.00
CA TYR A 86 17.68 4.53 5.06
C TYR A 86 16.25 4.72 4.56
N TYR A 87 15.54 3.64 4.21
CA TYR A 87 14.14 3.69 3.83
C TYR A 87 13.30 4.30 4.96
N MET A 88 13.38 3.74 6.17
CA MET A 88 12.61 4.19 7.34
C MET A 88 12.83 5.68 7.64
N LYS A 89 14.08 6.17 7.56
CA LYS A 89 14.39 7.59 7.78
C LYS A 89 13.74 8.51 6.75
N ASN A 90 13.55 8.04 5.52
CA ASN A 90 13.05 8.84 4.41
C ASN A 90 11.59 8.53 4.04
N ALA A 91 10.91 7.64 4.76
CA ALA A 91 9.52 7.23 4.47
C ALA A 91 8.45 7.99 5.25
N THR A 92 8.83 9.08 5.95
CA THR A 92 7.94 9.86 6.81
C THR A 92 8.08 11.36 6.56
N GLY A 93 7.05 12.14 6.87
CA GLY A 93 7.13 13.60 6.93
C GLY A 93 7.43 14.25 5.58
N GLY A 94 6.84 13.74 4.49
CA GLY A 94 7.13 14.24 3.13
C GLY A 94 8.49 13.80 2.59
N GLY A 95 9.18 12.89 3.28
CA GLY A 95 10.44 12.33 2.83
C GLY A 95 10.32 11.56 1.52
N LYS A 96 11.48 11.24 0.91
CA LYS A 96 11.56 10.58 -0.40
C LYS A 96 10.60 9.40 -0.54
N TYR A 97 10.48 8.52 0.45
CA TYR A 97 9.66 7.31 0.35
C TYR A 97 8.25 7.45 0.95
N ASP A 98 7.84 8.67 1.37
CA ASP A 98 6.51 8.95 1.90
C ASP A 98 5.48 9.17 0.77
N PHE A 99 5.15 8.11 0.03
CA PHE A 99 4.32 8.22 -1.18
C PHE A 99 2.95 8.87 -0.96
N LYS A 100 2.33 8.63 0.21
CA LYS A 100 0.98 9.13 0.53
C LYS A 100 0.91 10.67 0.60
N THR A 101 2.01 11.35 0.91
CA THR A 101 2.09 12.82 0.98
C THR A 101 2.70 13.46 -0.25
N ARG A 102 3.27 12.69 -1.19
CA ARG A 102 3.86 13.24 -2.42
C ARG A 102 2.83 14.03 -3.24
N GLY A 103 3.16 15.28 -3.54
CA GLY A 103 2.31 16.17 -4.35
C GLY A 103 1.11 16.74 -3.60
N ILE A 104 1.05 16.57 -2.28
CA ILE A 104 0.01 17.20 -1.45
C ILE A 104 0.24 18.71 -1.43
N ASP A 105 -0.84 19.47 -1.59
CA ASP A 105 -0.83 20.91 -1.38
C ASP A 105 -0.93 21.19 0.14
N GLU A 106 0.03 21.94 0.68
CA GLU A 106 0.14 22.23 2.10
C GLU A 106 -0.94 23.21 2.59
N ASP A 107 -1.55 23.98 1.69
CA ASP A 107 -2.59 24.95 2.02
C ASP A 107 -3.98 24.29 2.12
N LEU A 108 -4.10 23.01 1.78
CA LEU A 108 -5.34 22.24 1.92
C LEU A 108 -5.77 22.06 3.38
N SER A 109 -7.08 21.98 3.60
CA SER A 109 -7.63 21.57 4.89
C SER A 109 -7.18 20.15 5.26
N GLU A 110 -7.15 19.83 6.56
CA GLU A 110 -6.76 18.50 7.04
C GLU A 110 -7.66 17.38 6.46
N GLU A 111 -8.94 17.66 6.23
CA GLU A 111 -9.86 16.73 5.58
C GLU A 111 -9.42 16.44 4.13
N LYS A 112 -9.11 17.49 3.35
CA LYS A 112 -8.64 17.36 1.97
C LYS A 112 -7.28 16.67 1.90
N LYS A 113 -6.39 16.97 2.85
CA LYS A 113 -5.12 16.26 3.00
C LYS A 113 -5.33 14.78 3.31
N ASN A 114 -6.31 14.44 4.15
CA ASN A 114 -6.67 13.06 4.42
C ASN A 114 -7.22 12.37 3.17
N GLN A 115 -8.18 12.97 2.48
CA GLN A 115 -8.70 12.47 1.20
C GLN A 115 -7.57 12.23 0.18
N TYR A 116 -6.60 13.13 0.10
CA TYR A 116 -5.45 13.02 -0.81
C TYR A 116 -4.50 11.85 -0.46
N LYS A 117 -4.30 11.56 0.83
CA LYS A 117 -3.53 10.38 1.28
C LYS A 117 -4.20 9.07 0.85
N TYR A 118 -5.52 9.09 0.62
CA TYR A 118 -6.31 7.96 0.15
C TYR A 118 -6.62 8.01 -1.36
N ARG A 119 -6.02 8.94 -2.13
CA ARG A 119 -6.20 8.99 -3.58
C ARG A 119 -5.85 7.64 -4.23
N GLY A 120 -6.67 7.21 -5.17
CA GLY A 120 -6.52 5.93 -5.87
C GLY A 120 -5.65 6.06 -7.11
N VAL A 121 -4.69 5.16 -7.22
CA VAL A 121 -3.77 5.04 -8.35
C VAL A 121 -3.85 3.64 -8.96
N LEU A 122 -3.44 3.52 -10.21
CA LEU A 122 -3.40 2.23 -10.91
C LEU A 122 -2.33 1.32 -10.26
N PHE A 123 -2.66 0.05 -10.03
CA PHE A 123 -1.75 -0.96 -9.49
C PHE A 123 -1.46 -2.11 -10.48
N GLN A 124 -1.88 -1.97 -11.73
CA GLN A 124 -1.63 -2.97 -12.77
C GLN A 124 -0.29 -2.69 -13.46
N GLY A 125 0.73 -3.49 -13.15
CA GLY A 125 2.10 -3.27 -13.69
C GLY A 125 3.23 -3.45 -12.69
N VAL A 126 2.93 -3.66 -11.41
CA VAL A 126 3.97 -3.76 -10.37
C VAL A 126 4.63 -5.13 -10.39
N ARG A 127 5.96 -5.17 -10.54
CA ARG A 127 6.73 -6.42 -10.62
C ARG A 127 6.75 -7.16 -9.28
N GLY A 128 6.72 -8.49 -9.34
CA GLY A 128 6.76 -9.34 -8.14
C GLY A 128 5.44 -9.44 -7.39
N PHE A 129 4.40 -8.73 -7.82
CA PHE A 129 3.03 -8.91 -7.39
C PHE A 129 2.29 -9.66 -8.51
N SER A 130 1.69 -10.82 -8.19
CA SER A 130 0.91 -11.56 -9.18
C SER A 130 -0.21 -10.65 -9.67
N GLN A 131 -0.15 -10.29 -10.94
CA GLN A 131 -1.27 -9.64 -11.60
C GLN A 131 -2.41 -10.65 -11.63
N GLY A 132 -3.56 -10.28 -11.08
CA GLY A 132 -4.72 -11.14 -11.03
C GLY A 132 -5.11 -11.59 -12.43
N SER A 133 -5.07 -12.91 -12.62
CA SER A 133 -5.88 -13.75 -13.51
C SER A 133 -5.84 -13.45 -15.01
N ALA A 134 -5.65 -14.53 -15.79
CA ALA A 134 -6.11 -14.59 -17.17
C ALA A 134 -7.57 -14.05 -17.22
N GLY A 135 -7.76 -12.91 -17.90
CA GLY A 135 -9.03 -12.17 -17.99
C GLY A 135 -9.18 -10.91 -17.11
N GLY A 136 -8.08 -10.44 -16.49
CA GLY A 136 -8.03 -9.60 -15.27
C GLY A 136 -8.79 -8.26 -15.19
N THR A 137 -9.51 -8.10 -14.07
CA THR A 137 -10.09 -6.85 -13.57
C THR A 137 -9.00 -5.85 -13.16
N THR A 138 -9.13 -4.58 -13.55
CA THR A 138 -8.21 -3.50 -13.16
C THR A 138 -8.07 -3.41 -11.63
N THR A 139 -6.84 -3.33 -11.11
CA THR A 139 -6.60 -3.15 -9.66
C THR A 139 -6.15 -1.72 -9.35
N PHE A 140 -6.72 -1.14 -8.30
CA PHE A 140 -6.37 0.17 -7.77
C PHE A 140 -5.84 0.05 -6.34
N ALA A 141 -4.90 0.91 -5.97
CA ALA A 141 -4.45 1.04 -4.59
C ALA A 141 -4.56 2.50 -4.17
N SER A 142 -4.76 2.78 -2.88
CA SER A 142 -4.58 4.14 -2.40
C SER A 142 -3.11 4.50 -2.26
N ALA A 143 -2.79 5.78 -2.26
CA ALA A 143 -1.43 6.23 -2.02
C ALA A 143 -0.88 5.79 -0.64
N ARG A 144 -1.75 5.70 0.39
CA ARG A 144 -1.42 5.04 1.66
C ARG A 144 -0.98 3.59 1.45
N ASP A 145 -1.77 2.80 0.74
CA ASP A 145 -1.46 1.39 0.48
C ASP A 145 -0.16 1.22 -0.32
N ILE A 146 0.12 2.09 -1.30
CA ILE A 146 1.38 2.07 -2.05
C ILE A 146 2.60 2.26 -1.12
N GLY A 147 2.55 3.24 -0.22
CA GLY A 147 3.62 3.47 0.75
C GLY A 147 3.81 2.30 1.72
N ASN A 148 2.70 1.75 2.23
CA ASN A 148 2.70 0.60 3.14
C ASN A 148 3.22 -0.68 2.47
N LEU A 149 2.81 -0.93 1.22
CA LEU A 149 3.32 -2.03 0.41
C LEU A 149 4.82 -1.88 0.14
N GLY A 150 5.30 -0.66 -0.15
CA GLY A 150 6.73 -0.36 -0.27
C GLY A 150 7.50 -0.70 1.01
N ALA A 151 6.99 -0.29 2.17
CA ALA A 151 7.62 -0.56 3.47
C ALA A 151 7.71 -2.07 3.75
N GLY A 152 6.61 -2.79 3.52
CA GLY A 152 6.58 -4.25 3.60
C GLY A 152 7.62 -4.90 2.69
N TYR A 153 7.67 -4.49 1.42
CA TYR A 153 8.61 -5.04 0.44
C TYR A 153 10.07 -4.83 0.86
N VAL A 154 10.42 -3.64 1.34
CA VAL A 154 11.79 -3.35 1.81
C VAL A 154 12.15 -4.22 3.02
N ALA A 155 11.25 -4.36 4.00
CA ALA A 155 11.49 -5.24 5.15
C ALA A 155 11.70 -6.70 4.71
N GLY A 156 10.81 -7.23 3.88
CA GLY A 156 10.89 -8.62 3.41
C GLY A 156 12.10 -8.90 2.52
N SER A 157 12.46 -7.98 1.62
CA SER A 157 13.61 -8.14 0.73
C SER A 157 14.97 -8.06 1.45
N ASN A 158 14.98 -7.46 2.66
CA ASN A 158 16.10 -7.50 3.60
C ASN A 158 16.06 -8.73 4.54
N GLY A 159 15.12 -9.66 4.35
CA GLY A 159 15.03 -10.90 5.12
C GLY A 159 14.43 -10.74 6.51
N MET A 160 13.83 -9.59 6.83
CA MET A 160 13.21 -9.36 8.13
C MET A 160 11.97 -10.25 8.28
N PRO A 161 11.84 -11.04 9.37
CA PRO A 161 10.60 -11.78 9.66
C PRO A 161 9.40 -10.85 9.83
N TRP A 162 8.20 -11.33 9.47
CA TRP A 162 6.98 -10.51 9.52
C TRP A 162 6.70 -9.94 10.91
N ASP A 163 6.85 -10.75 11.96
CA ASP A 163 6.56 -10.31 13.34
C ASP A 163 7.49 -9.19 13.79
N VAL A 164 8.75 -9.20 13.36
CA VAL A 164 9.73 -8.13 13.63
C VAL A 164 9.40 -6.88 12.82
N ALA A 165 9.07 -7.05 11.53
CA ALA A 165 8.68 -5.94 10.68
C ALA A 165 7.43 -5.23 11.23
N ARG A 166 6.44 -6.01 11.66
CA ARG A 166 5.20 -5.52 12.27
C ARG A 166 5.46 -4.64 13.50
N LEU A 167 6.28 -5.13 14.44
CA LEU A 167 6.69 -4.36 15.61
C LEU A 167 7.37 -3.03 15.23
N GLY A 168 8.18 -3.05 14.17
CA GLY A 168 8.82 -1.85 13.63
C GLY A 168 7.82 -0.85 13.06
N PHE A 169 6.85 -1.31 12.26
CA PHE A 169 5.82 -0.46 11.66
C PHE A 169 4.93 0.18 12.74
N ASP A 170 4.48 -0.58 13.73
CA ASP A 170 3.70 -0.08 14.87
C ASP A 170 4.42 1.02 15.64
N GLY A 171 5.70 0.79 15.97
CA GLY A 171 6.51 1.77 16.68
C GLY A 171 6.69 3.07 15.89
N LEU A 172 6.91 2.97 14.58
CA LEU A 172 7.04 4.14 13.69
C LEU A 172 5.73 4.92 13.55
N GLU A 173 4.59 4.24 13.44
CA GLU A 173 3.28 4.89 13.36
C GLU A 173 2.95 5.62 14.67
N THR A 174 3.18 4.96 15.81
CA THR A 174 3.02 5.56 17.15
C THR A 174 3.79 6.86 17.29
N LYS A 175 5.07 6.85 16.88
CA LYS A 175 5.93 8.03 16.95
C LYS A 175 5.39 9.17 16.08
N GLN A 176 4.83 8.87 14.91
CA GLN A 176 4.23 9.88 14.04
C GLN A 176 2.93 10.45 14.61
N LYS A 177 2.08 9.63 15.25
CA LYS A 177 0.81 10.08 15.84
C LYS A 177 1.02 10.89 17.13
N TYR A 178 1.98 10.51 17.98
CA TYR A 178 2.10 11.03 19.36
C TYR A 178 3.41 11.76 19.67
N ASN A 179 4.31 11.87 18.69
CA ASN A 179 5.65 12.48 18.86
C ASN A 179 6.47 11.90 20.03
N SER A 180 6.18 10.66 20.45
CA SER A 180 6.78 9.99 21.61
C SER A 180 6.89 8.47 21.40
N PHE A 181 7.99 7.87 21.87
CA PHE A 181 8.17 6.43 21.95
C PHE A 181 7.64 5.95 23.32
N ASN A 182 6.51 5.24 23.36
CA ASN A 182 5.94 4.73 24.61
C ASN A 182 6.05 3.18 24.70
N PRO A 183 7.03 2.65 25.44
CA PRO A 183 7.26 1.22 25.64
C PRO A 183 6.34 0.61 26.71
N ILE A 184 5.18 1.19 27.00
CA ILE A 184 4.10 0.56 27.81
C ILE A 184 2.85 0.38 26.95
N LYS A 185 2.62 1.29 25.99
CA LYS A 185 1.57 1.16 24.98
C LYS A 185 1.82 -0.01 24.02
N TRP A 186 3.06 -0.27 23.58
CA TRP A 186 3.44 -1.41 22.70
C TRP A 186 2.85 -2.81 23.04
N ARG A 187 2.48 -3.08 24.30
CA ARG A 187 1.91 -4.37 24.76
C ARG A 187 0.38 -4.44 24.73
N SER A 188 -0.33 -3.33 24.51
CA SER A 188 -1.80 -3.27 24.57
C SER A 188 -2.47 -3.09 23.18
N TRP A 189 -1.72 -3.23 22.09
CA TRP A 189 -2.08 -2.76 20.75
C TRP A 189 -2.61 -3.87 19.83
N GLU A 190 -3.37 -4.82 20.37
CA GLU A 190 -4.03 -5.86 19.57
C GLU A 190 -5.14 -5.32 18.64
N VAL A 191 -5.37 -4.00 18.52
CA VAL A 191 -6.62 -3.46 17.93
C VAL A 191 -6.50 -2.25 16.95
N GLU A 192 -5.33 -1.68 16.65
CA GLU A 192 -5.19 -0.66 15.56
C GLU A 192 -4.17 -1.13 14.50
N GLY A 193 -4.42 -1.11 13.17
CA GLY A 193 -5.66 -1.02 12.43
C GLY A 193 -5.54 -1.83 11.13
N GLN A 194 -6.58 -2.61 10.82
CA GLN A 194 -6.60 -3.59 9.72
C GLN A 194 -6.15 -3.05 8.34
N PRO A 195 -6.39 -1.77 7.98
CA PRO A 195 -5.95 -1.20 6.70
C PRO A 195 -4.45 -1.21 6.44
N THR A 196 -3.64 -0.80 7.42
CA THR A 196 -2.19 -0.64 7.24
C THR A 196 -1.48 -1.99 7.16
N TYR A 197 -1.90 -2.89 8.05
CA TYR A 197 -1.43 -4.27 8.12
C TYR A 197 -1.51 -5.03 6.79
N ARG A 198 -2.63 -4.92 6.06
CA ARG A 198 -2.86 -5.75 4.86
C ARG A 198 -1.93 -5.39 3.71
N ALA A 199 -1.71 -4.09 3.46
CA ALA A 199 -0.82 -3.64 2.40
C ALA A 199 0.65 -3.96 2.72
N GLU A 200 1.07 -3.73 3.97
CA GLU A 200 2.41 -4.09 4.45
C GLU A 200 2.68 -5.59 4.29
N ARG A 201 1.71 -6.45 4.66
CA ARG A 201 1.86 -7.90 4.55
C ARG A 201 1.94 -8.36 3.10
N VAL A 202 1.16 -7.75 2.21
CA VAL A 202 1.25 -8.01 0.76
C VAL A 202 2.66 -7.69 0.23
N GLY A 203 3.18 -6.51 0.57
CA GLY A 203 4.54 -6.09 0.24
C GLY A 203 5.61 -7.02 0.82
N HIS A 204 5.50 -7.34 2.11
CA HIS A 204 6.45 -8.19 2.83
C HIS A 204 6.56 -9.58 2.23
N ASN A 205 5.43 -10.22 1.95
CA ASN A 205 5.42 -11.52 1.30
C ASN A 205 6.12 -11.48 -0.07
N ALA A 206 5.94 -10.42 -0.84
CA ALA A 206 6.63 -10.23 -2.11
C ALA A 206 8.15 -10.05 -1.91
N GLY A 207 8.57 -9.19 -0.99
CA GLY A 207 9.99 -8.99 -0.65
C GLY A 207 10.66 -10.27 -0.16
N MET A 208 10.00 -11.04 0.71
CA MET A 208 10.53 -12.30 1.23
C MET A 208 10.74 -13.37 0.15
N ARG A 209 9.89 -13.42 -0.88
CA ARG A 209 10.10 -14.31 -2.04
C ARG A 209 11.42 -13.97 -2.74
N ILE A 210 11.68 -12.67 -2.94
CA ILE A 210 12.92 -12.19 -3.56
C ILE A 210 14.14 -12.52 -2.69
N PHE A 211 14.05 -12.29 -1.38
CA PHE A 211 15.13 -12.65 -0.45
C PHE A 211 15.47 -14.14 -0.52
N LYS A 212 14.47 -15.02 -0.47
CA LYS A 212 14.66 -16.48 -0.58
C LYS A 212 15.27 -16.91 -1.91
N GLN A 213 14.82 -16.33 -3.03
CA GLN A 213 15.41 -16.60 -4.35
C GLN A 213 16.91 -16.24 -4.39
N LYS A 214 17.30 -15.11 -3.79
CA LYS A 214 18.71 -14.70 -3.69
C LYS A 214 19.54 -15.66 -2.84
N LEU A 215 19.01 -16.12 -1.70
CA LEU A 215 19.70 -17.11 -0.85
C LEU A 215 19.93 -18.43 -1.59
N LEU A 216 18.94 -18.90 -2.36
CA LEU A 216 19.10 -20.09 -3.19
C LEU A 216 20.17 -19.89 -4.25
N LEU A 217 20.13 -18.77 -4.98
CA LEU A 217 21.15 -18.45 -6.01
C LEU A 217 22.56 -18.33 -5.43
N SER A 218 22.73 -17.74 -4.23
CA SER A 218 24.04 -17.67 -3.58
C SER A 218 24.53 -19.05 -3.14
N ALA A 219 23.64 -19.90 -2.62
CA ALA A 219 23.98 -21.28 -2.28
C ALA A 219 24.45 -22.07 -3.52
N PHE A 220 23.75 -21.96 -4.66
CA PHE A 220 24.15 -22.63 -5.90
C PHE A 220 25.49 -22.14 -6.46
N ARG A 221 25.80 -20.84 -6.35
CA ARG A 221 27.11 -20.29 -6.76
C ARG A 221 28.26 -20.71 -5.85
N SER A 222 27.97 -21.17 -4.63
CA SER A 222 28.97 -21.59 -3.65
C SER A 222 29.43 -23.05 -3.83
N PHE A 223 28.78 -23.81 -4.71
CA PHE A 223 29.22 -25.16 -5.11
C PHE A 223 29.86 -25.09 -6.51
N PRO A 224 31.19 -25.02 -6.63
CA PRO A 224 31.83 -25.20 -7.92
C PRO A 224 31.55 -26.63 -8.40
N ASN A 225 31.11 -26.74 -9.66
CA ASN A 225 30.88 -28.02 -10.33
C ASN A 225 32.08 -28.97 -10.12
N PHE A 226 31.91 -29.98 -9.27
CA PHE A 226 32.66 -31.22 -9.38
C PHE A 226 31.94 -32.08 -10.42
N ILE A 227 32.28 -31.86 -11.69
CA ILE A 227 32.04 -32.84 -12.75
C ILE A 227 33.43 -33.20 -13.27
N TYR A 228 33.90 -34.40 -12.90
CA TYR A 228 34.98 -35.12 -13.56
C TYR A 228 34.37 -35.95 -14.70
#